data_AF-A0A1S2T691-F1
#
_entry.id   AF-A0A1S2T691-F1
#
_cell.length_a   1.000
_cell.length_b   1.000
_cell.length_c   1.000
_cell.angle_alpha   90.00
_cell.angle_beta   90.00
_cell.angle_gamma   90.00
#
_symmetry.space_group_name_H-M   'P 1'
#
loop_
_entity.id
_entity.type
_entity.pdbx_description
1 polymer ?
#
loop_
_entity_poly.entity_id
_entity_poly.type
_entity_poly.pdbx_seq_one_letter_code
_entity_poly.pdbx_strand_id
1 'polypeptide(L)'
;MVLKIRSVQVAITVDTLPKAEIQAETAEDLIKRVLNPGPTGSSPDAEPSVNAESASGIKSKRGCERIQKVINEKRDLEKQVVDLQSMVATLQDAVRKYEIEGKLVGNVMTLADSQKKPSELVSEAKLQMLKFLNTRSDEIDHIDKAICFNKYMSDPFYMQVFVQSNQPEQWQTMIESIYEAIGRPEQSFAGIKPIATHSPQPIRARTSTLGAPLASAGNPMDRIAQHLGNMGI
;
A
#
# COMPACT_ATOMS: atom_id res chain seq x y z
N MET A 1 25.61 22.01 -41.71
CA MET A 1 24.51 22.98 -41.51
C MET A 1 24.09 22.92 -40.05
N VAL A 2 24.31 23.99 -39.29
CA VAL A 2 23.95 24.10 -37.88
C VAL A 2 22.71 24.97 -37.77
N LEU A 3 21.58 24.42 -37.33
CA LEU A 3 20.40 25.22 -37.02
C LEU A 3 20.57 25.89 -35.65
N LYS A 4 20.90 27.18 -35.68
CA LYS A 4 20.93 28.06 -34.51
C LYS A 4 19.51 28.61 -34.31
N ILE A 5 18.75 28.05 -33.38
CA ILE A 5 17.45 28.62 -32.98
C ILE A 5 17.75 29.81 -32.05
N ARG A 6 17.46 31.04 -32.52
CA ARG A 6 17.48 32.27 -31.71
C ARG A 6 16.20 32.34 -30.88
N SER A 7 16.31 32.32 -29.55
CA SER A 7 15.24 32.80 -28.67
C SER A 7 15.18 34.32 -28.76
N VAL A 8 14.01 34.85 -29.16
CA VAL A 8 13.71 36.28 -29.12
C VAL A 8 13.04 36.55 -27.77
N GLN A 9 13.71 37.29 -26.89
CA GLN A 9 13.06 37.84 -25.70
C GLN A 9 12.39 39.17 -26.09
N VAL A 10 11.07 39.22 -25.95
CA VAL A 10 10.31 40.47 -26.03
C VAL A 10 10.51 41.20 -24.71
N ALA A 11 11.28 42.29 -24.75
CA ALA A 11 11.44 43.23 -23.66
C ALA A 11 10.16 44.06 -23.53
N ILE A 12 9.35 43.77 -22.52
CA ILE A 12 8.26 44.66 -22.10
C ILE A 12 8.87 45.63 -21.10
N THR A 13 9.16 46.84 -21.57
CA THR A 13 9.51 48.00 -20.74
C THR A 13 8.29 48.36 -19.89
N VAL A 14 8.35 48.04 -18.60
CA VAL A 14 7.38 48.55 -17.61
C VAL A 14 7.88 49.92 -17.18
N ASP A 15 7.20 50.92 -17.72
CA ASP A 15 7.31 52.32 -17.35
C ASP A 15 6.85 52.54 -15.90
N THR A 16 7.23 53.70 -15.40
CA THR A 16 7.50 54.07 -14.03
C THR A 16 6.22 54.37 -13.23
N LEU A 17 6.31 54.07 -11.93
CA LEU A 17 5.38 54.29 -10.80
C LEU A 17 4.59 55.63 -10.81
N PRO A 18 3.38 55.68 -10.21
CA PRO A 18 3.24 56.45 -8.97
C PRO A 18 2.66 55.63 -7.81
N LYS A 19 3.24 55.90 -6.63
CA LYS A 19 3.07 55.26 -5.33
C LYS A 19 1.70 55.65 -4.76
N ALA A 20 0.75 54.71 -4.72
CA ALA A 20 -0.42 54.82 -3.86
C ALA A 20 -0.10 54.12 -2.54
N GLU A 21 0.09 54.91 -1.50
CA GLU A 21 0.25 54.48 -0.11
C GLU A 21 -1.09 53.95 0.40
N ILE A 22 -1.30 52.65 0.28
CA ILE A 22 -2.48 51.99 0.82
C ILE A 22 -2.27 51.87 2.34
N GLN A 23 -2.95 52.73 3.09
CA GLN A 23 -3.09 52.59 4.53
C GLN A 23 -3.86 51.30 4.81
N ALA A 24 -3.18 50.33 5.43
CA ALA A 24 -3.81 49.12 5.91
C ALA A 24 -4.64 49.46 7.16
N GLU A 25 -5.90 49.84 6.96
CA GLU A 25 -6.90 49.82 8.04
C GLU A 25 -7.24 48.35 8.32
N THR A 26 -6.74 47.83 9.45
CA THR A 26 -6.95 46.44 9.87
C THR A 26 -8.45 46.21 10.10
N ALA A 27 -8.96 45.06 9.64
CA ALA A 27 -10.39 44.70 9.65
C ALA A 27 -11.10 44.86 11.01
N GLU A 28 -10.34 44.87 12.11
CA GLU A 28 -10.81 45.06 13.47
C GLU A 28 -11.35 46.47 13.73
N ASP A 29 -10.78 47.51 13.10
CA ASP A 29 -11.22 48.90 13.27
C ASP A 29 -12.53 49.18 12.53
N LEU A 30 -12.74 48.49 11.40
CA LEU A 30 -13.96 48.59 10.61
C LEU A 30 -15.14 47.93 11.35
N ILE A 31 -14.89 46.82 12.04
CA ILE A 31 -15.89 46.12 12.86
C ILE A 31 -16.25 46.92 14.12
N LYS A 32 -15.27 47.57 14.77
CA LYS A 32 -15.54 48.42 15.96
C LYS A 32 -16.37 49.67 15.62
N ARG A 33 -16.17 50.26 14.44
CA ARG A 33 -16.96 51.42 13.96
C ARG A 33 -18.42 51.06 13.67
N VAL A 34 -18.69 49.84 13.22
CA VAL A 34 -20.05 49.35 12.96
C VAL A 34 -20.79 48.99 14.25
N LEU A 35 -20.09 48.53 15.28
CA LEU A 35 -20.70 48.02 16.50
C LEU A 35 -20.95 49.05 17.61
N ASN A 36 -20.42 50.28 17.50
CA ASN A 36 -20.68 51.35 18.49
C ASN A 36 -20.91 52.72 17.83
N PRO A 37 -22.14 53.05 17.41
CA PRO A 37 -22.50 54.41 17.07
C PRO A 37 -22.78 55.19 18.37
N GLY A 38 -21.82 56.01 18.81
CA GLY A 38 -22.01 56.95 19.92
C GLY A 38 -22.94 58.12 19.55
N PRO A 39 -23.62 58.74 20.53
CA PRO A 39 -24.85 59.50 20.32
C PRO A 39 -24.59 60.97 19.98
N THR A 40 -25.13 61.43 18.85
CA THR A 40 -25.31 62.87 18.61
C THR A 40 -26.68 63.07 17.99
N GLY A 41 -27.58 63.63 18.81
CA GLY A 41 -28.97 63.85 18.44
C GLY A 41 -29.16 64.99 17.44
N SER A 42 -30.27 64.91 16.71
CA SER A 42 -31.32 65.93 16.73
C SER A 42 -32.51 65.40 15.93
N SER A 43 -33.66 65.29 16.59
CA SER A 43 -34.99 65.25 15.97
C SER A 43 -35.27 66.59 15.25
N PRO A 44 -36.16 66.67 14.25
CA PRO A 44 -37.59 66.59 14.52
C PRO A 44 -38.38 65.66 13.58
N ASP A 45 -39.40 65.04 14.17
CA ASP A 45 -40.72 64.70 13.61
C ASP A 45 -40.87 64.59 12.08
N ALA A 46 -41.11 63.35 11.62
CA ALA A 46 -42.16 63.08 10.65
C ALA A 46 -42.60 61.60 10.76
N GLU A 47 -43.88 61.43 11.05
CA GLU A 47 -44.65 60.18 11.12
C GLU A 47 -44.51 59.26 9.88
N PRO A 48 -44.88 57.97 10.02
CA PRO A 48 -44.69 56.95 8.99
C PRO A 48 -45.80 57.03 7.95
N SER A 49 -45.57 57.70 6.82
CA SER A 49 -46.50 57.64 5.70
C SER A 49 -45.81 57.86 4.37
N VAL A 50 -45.32 56.79 3.75
CA VAL A 50 -45.03 56.79 2.31
C VAL A 50 -45.08 55.35 1.79
N ASN A 51 -46.27 54.77 1.75
CA ASN A 51 -46.54 53.68 0.80
C ASN A 51 -47.99 53.56 0.31
N ALA A 52 -48.81 54.61 0.49
CA ALA A 52 -50.21 54.61 0.04
C ALA A 52 -50.60 55.80 -0.85
N GLU A 53 -49.70 56.76 -1.12
CA GLU A 53 -50.09 58.02 -1.79
C GLU A 53 -49.60 58.20 -3.23
N SER A 54 -48.85 57.28 -3.83
CA SER A 54 -48.38 57.47 -5.21
C SER A 54 -49.46 57.28 -6.29
N ALA A 55 -50.64 56.78 -5.92
CA ALA A 55 -51.75 56.56 -6.86
C ALA A 55 -52.82 57.66 -6.85
N SER A 56 -52.91 58.50 -5.81
CA SER A 56 -54.00 59.48 -5.70
C SER A 56 -53.76 60.78 -6.50
N GLY A 57 -52.52 61.03 -6.92
CA GLY A 57 -52.13 62.27 -7.61
C GLY A 57 -52.26 62.27 -9.14
N ILE A 58 -52.47 61.12 -9.78
CA ILE A 58 -52.44 61.00 -11.25
C ILE A 58 -53.86 60.80 -11.78
N LYS A 59 -54.49 61.91 -12.17
CA LYS A 59 -55.86 61.92 -12.69
C LYS A 59 -55.97 61.49 -14.17
N SER A 60 -54.84 61.24 -14.84
CA SER A 60 -54.80 60.91 -16.27
C SER A 60 -54.67 59.40 -16.49
N LYS A 61 -55.60 58.82 -17.28
CA LYS A 61 -55.63 57.40 -17.66
C LYS A 61 -54.28 56.88 -18.16
N ARG A 62 -53.60 57.66 -19.02
CA ARG A 62 -52.28 57.35 -19.56
C ARG A 62 -51.18 57.32 -18.50
N GLY A 63 -51.31 58.12 -17.44
CA GLY A 63 -50.40 58.11 -16.29
C GLY A 63 -50.55 56.83 -15.47
N CYS A 64 -51.79 56.41 -15.20
CA CYS A 64 -52.09 55.15 -14.52
C CYS A 64 -51.56 53.93 -15.30
N GLU A 65 -51.75 53.90 -16.63
CA GLU A 65 -51.25 52.81 -17.48
C GLU A 65 -49.73 52.65 -17.41
N ARG A 66 -48.97 53.77 -17.43
CA ARG A 66 -47.51 53.73 -17.31
C ARG A 66 -47.06 53.22 -15.94
N ILE A 67 -47.71 53.65 -14.86
CA ILE A 67 -47.40 53.17 -13.51
C ILE A 67 -47.71 51.68 -13.39
N GLN A 68 -48.84 51.24 -13.93
CA GLN A 68 -49.21 49.83 -13.91
C GLN A 68 -48.18 48.97 -14.65
N LYS A 69 -47.64 49.46 -15.77
CA LYS A 69 -46.55 48.79 -16.51
C LYS A 69 -45.30 48.65 -15.64
N VAL A 70 -44.86 49.73 -14.99
CA VAL A 70 -43.68 49.72 -14.11
C VAL A 70 -43.87 48.77 -12.93
N ILE A 71 -45.06 48.74 -12.32
CA ILE A 71 -45.38 47.82 -11.22
C ILE A 71 -45.30 46.35 -11.68
N ASN A 72 -45.84 46.05 -12.86
CA ASN A 72 -45.78 44.70 -13.41
C ASN A 72 -44.34 44.28 -13.73
N GLU A 73 -43.56 45.15 -14.39
CA GLU A 73 -42.14 44.90 -14.67
C GLU A 73 -41.34 44.71 -13.38
N LYS A 74 -41.59 45.51 -12.34
CA LYS A 74 -40.95 45.34 -11.03
C LYS A 74 -41.26 43.96 -10.45
N ARG A 75 -42.52 43.53 -10.49
CA ARG A 75 -42.95 42.21 -9.99
C ARG A 75 -42.27 41.08 -10.77
N ASP A 76 -42.17 41.21 -12.09
CA ASP A 76 -41.53 40.21 -12.95
C ASP A 76 -40.02 40.13 -12.72
N LEU A 77 -39.35 41.27 -12.49
CA LEU A 77 -37.94 41.33 -12.13
C LEU A 77 -37.69 40.73 -10.74
N GLU A 78 -38.53 41.04 -9.75
CA GLU A 78 -38.46 40.43 -8.42
C GLU A 78 -38.59 38.91 -8.50
N LYS A 79 -39.51 38.40 -9.33
CA LYS A 79 -39.64 36.97 -9.60
C LYS A 79 -38.36 36.38 -10.21
N GLN A 80 -37.78 37.03 -11.22
CA GLN A 80 -36.53 36.57 -11.84
C GLN A 80 -35.36 36.55 -10.85
N VAL A 81 -35.28 37.53 -9.94
CA VAL A 81 -34.24 37.55 -8.90
C VAL A 81 -34.38 36.34 -7.98
N VAL A 82 -35.60 36.00 -7.55
CA VAL A 82 -35.86 34.82 -6.72
C VAL A 82 -35.49 33.52 -7.47
N ASP A 83 -35.90 33.41 -8.74
CA ASP A 83 -35.59 32.24 -9.57
C ASP A 83 -34.06 32.07 -9.76
N LEU A 84 -33.34 33.16 -9.99
CA LEU A 84 -31.88 33.16 -10.11
C LEU A 84 -31.19 32.79 -8.80
N GLN A 85 -31.66 33.33 -7.66
CA GLN A 85 -31.13 32.96 -6.34
C GLN A 85 -31.31 31.47 -6.06
N SER A 86 -32.46 30.90 -6.40
CA SER A 86 -32.72 29.46 -6.30
C SER A 86 -31.78 28.63 -7.18
N MET A 87 -31.55 29.08 -8.41
CA MET A 87 -30.62 28.42 -9.34
C MET A 87 -29.17 28.46 -8.82
N VAL A 88 -28.73 29.61 -8.29
CA VAL A 88 -27.39 29.76 -7.70
C VAL A 88 -27.20 28.80 -6.52
N ALA A 89 -28.19 28.69 -5.62
CA ALA A 89 -28.12 27.75 -4.50
C ALA A 89 -28.00 26.30 -5.00
N THR A 90 -28.81 25.93 -6.01
CA THR A 90 -28.76 24.58 -6.61
C THR A 90 -27.39 24.28 -7.24
N LEU A 91 -26.80 25.25 -7.94
CA LEU A 91 -25.48 25.11 -8.54
C LEU A 91 -24.37 25.02 -7.48
N GLN A 92 -24.46 25.80 -6.41
CA GLN A 92 -23.51 25.72 -5.30
C GLN A 92 -23.52 24.33 -4.63
N ASP A 93 -24.69 23.73 -4.46
CA ASP A 93 -24.81 22.37 -3.93
C ASP A 93 -24.24 21.33 -4.90
N ALA A 94 -24.50 21.46 -6.20
CA ALA A 94 -23.92 20.59 -7.22
C ALA A 94 -22.38 20.67 -7.24
N VAL A 95 -21.82 21.88 -7.19
CA VAL A 95 -20.36 22.10 -7.12
C VAL A 95 -19.78 21.42 -5.87
N ARG A 96 -20.40 21.63 -4.71
CA ARG A 96 -19.96 21.00 -3.45
C ARG A 96 -20.00 19.47 -3.53
N LYS A 97 -21.04 18.90 -4.15
CA LYS A 97 -21.16 17.46 -4.37
C LYS A 97 -20.00 16.94 -5.23
N TYR A 98 -19.72 17.59 -6.37
CA TYR A 98 -18.61 17.18 -7.23
C TYR A 98 -17.24 17.35 -6.56
N GLU A 99 -17.06 18.36 -5.72
CA GLU A 99 -15.82 18.53 -4.95
C GLU A 99 -15.60 17.37 -3.95
N ILE A 100 -16.66 16.95 -3.25
CA ILE A 100 -16.62 15.81 -2.34
C ILE A 100 -16.32 14.52 -3.12
N GLU A 101 -16.99 14.30 -4.24
CA GLU A 101 -16.75 13.14 -5.11
C GLU A 101 -15.32 13.13 -5.66
N GLY A 102 -14.79 14.28 -6.08
CA GLY A 102 -13.42 14.42 -6.54
C GLY A 102 -12.39 14.08 -5.46
N LYS A 103 -12.59 14.55 -4.22
CA LYS A 103 -11.76 14.20 -3.06
C LYS A 103 -11.83 12.70 -2.76
N LEU A 104 -13.02 12.10 -2.81
CA LEU A 104 -13.20 10.68 -2.56
C LEU A 104 -12.48 9.83 -3.62
N VAL A 105 -12.66 10.15 -4.90
CA VAL A 105 -12.00 9.45 -6.01
C VAL A 105 -10.47 9.60 -5.90
N GLY A 106 -9.98 10.79 -5.57
CA GLY A 106 -8.56 11.02 -5.32
C GLY A 106 -8.00 10.13 -4.20
N ASN A 107 -8.69 10.05 -3.06
CA ASN A 107 -8.30 9.21 -1.94
C ASN A 107 -8.33 7.71 -2.27
N VAL A 108 -9.30 7.25 -3.05
CA VAL A 108 -9.38 5.85 -3.48
C VAL A 108 -8.24 5.50 -4.42
N MET A 109 -7.88 6.40 -5.34
CA MET A 109 -6.77 6.18 -6.26
C MET A 109 -5.43 6.11 -5.53
N THR A 110 -5.17 7.04 -4.60
CA THR A 110 -3.92 7.02 -3.82
C THR A 110 -3.79 5.77 -2.95
N LEU A 111 -4.91 5.27 -2.40
CA LEU A 111 -4.91 4.00 -1.66
C LEU A 111 -4.63 2.81 -2.58
N ALA A 112 -5.21 2.80 -3.78
CA ALA A 112 -4.99 1.73 -4.76
C ALA A 112 -3.55 1.71 -5.29
N ASP A 113 -2.93 2.88 -5.49
CA ASP A 113 -1.53 2.99 -5.92
C ASP A 113 -0.55 2.63 -4.79
N SER A 114 -0.92 2.91 -3.54
CA SER A 114 -0.08 2.59 -2.37
C SER A 114 -0.12 1.11 -2.00
N GLN A 115 -1.19 0.38 -2.36
CA GLN A 115 -1.24 -1.06 -2.20
C GLN A 115 -0.62 -1.75 -3.41
N LYS A 116 0.58 -2.35 -3.22
CA LYS A 116 1.13 -3.33 -4.17
C LYS A 116 0.06 -4.38 -4.48
N LYS A 117 -0.09 -4.71 -5.77
CA LYS A 117 -1.07 -5.73 -6.18
C LYS A 117 -0.79 -7.05 -5.45
N PRO A 118 -1.81 -7.81 -5.04
CA PRO A 118 -1.61 -9.06 -4.31
C PRO A 118 -0.71 -10.05 -5.07
N SER A 119 -0.78 -10.06 -6.40
CA SER A 119 0.12 -10.85 -7.26
C SER A 119 1.58 -10.42 -7.17
N GLU A 120 1.83 -9.12 -7.01
CA GLU A 120 3.18 -8.55 -6.89
C GLU A 120 3.79 -8.91 -5.53
N LEU A 121 3.03 -8.78 -4.45
CA LEU A 121 3.44 -9.21 -3.12
C LEU A 121 3.78 -10.71 -3.08
N VAL A 122 2.97 -11.55 -3.74
CA VAL A 122 3.28 -12.99 -3.87
C VAL A 122 4.58 -13.22 -4.63
N SER A 123 4.84 -12.49 -5.71
CA SER A 123 6.09 -12.63 -6.46
C SER A 123 7.32 -12.17 -5.65
N GLU A 124 7.17 -11.11 -4.86
CA GLU A 124 8.23 -10.58 -4.00
C GLU A 124 8.54 -11.53 -2.84
N ALA A 125 7.51 -12.08 -2.20
CA ALA A 125 7.66 -13.10 -1.16
C ALA A 125 8.39 -14.34 -1.70
N LYS A 126 8.00 -14.83 -2.90
CA LYS A 126 8.71 -15.95 -3.57
C LYS A 126 10.18 -15.62 -3.82
N LEU A 127 10.48 -14.40 -4.25
CA LEU A 127 11.85 -13.97 -4.51
C LEU A 127 12.68 -13.93 -3.22
N GLN A 128 12.13 -13.41 -2.12
CA GLN A 128 12.80 -13.44 -0.82
C GLN A 128 13.06 -14.87 -0.34
N MET A 129 12.07 -15.75 -0.46
CA MET A 129 12.20 -17.16 -0.11
C MET A 129 13.31 -17.87 -0.89
N LEU A 130 13.37 -17.66 -2.21
CA LEU A 130 14.44 -18.21 -3.05
C LEU A 130 15.82 -17.64 -2.69
N LYS A 131 15.88 -16.33 -2.42
CA LYS A 131 17.12 -15.68 -1.97
C LYS A 131 17.60 -16.28 -0.65
N PHE A 132 16.70 -16.51 0.29
CA PHE A 132 17.02 -17.14 1.57
C PHE A 132 17.56 -18.56 1.36
N LEU A 133 16.89 -19.41 0.57
CA LEU A 133 17.36 -20.77 0.28
C LEU A 133 18.79 -20.78 -0.27
N ASN A 134 19.12 -19.87 -1.20
CA ASN A 134 20.47 -19.79 -1.76
C ASN A 134 21.55 -19.49 -0.71
N THR A 135 21.22 -18.76 0.36
CA THR A 135 22.17 -18.45 1.45
C THR A 135 22.49 -19.65 2.34
N ARG A 136 21.69 -20.72 2.29
CA ARG A 136 21.87 -21.95 3.07
C ARG A 136 22.26 -23.15 2.21
N SER A 137 22.78 -22.90 1.01
CA SER A 137 23.09 -23.94 0.03
C SER A 137 24.21 -24.90 0.45
N ASP A 138 25.00 -24.53 1.46
CA ASP A 138 26.08 -25.32 2.06
C ASP A 138 25.62 -26.26 3.19
N GLU A 139 24.35 -26.20 3.61
CA GLU A 139 23.82 -27.07 4.66
C GLU A 139 23.63 -28.52 4.18
N ILE A 140 23.86 -29.48 5.09
CA ILE A 140 23.78 -30.93 4.78
C ILE A 140 22.36 -31.35 4.38
N ASP A 141 21.33 -30.76 5.00
CA ASP A 141 19.92 -31.04 4.74
C ASP A 141 19.28 -30.03 3.77
N HIS A 142 20.08 -29.16 3.16
CA HIS A 142 19.61 -28.11 2.25
C HIS A 142 18.73 -28.65 1.12
N ILE A 143 19.17 -29.72 0.46
CA ILE A 143 18.48 -30.26 -0.73
C ILE A 143 17.05 -30.70 -0.36
N ASP A 144 16.91 -31.47 0.73
CA ASP A 144 15.61 -31.97 1.17
C ASP A 144 14.70 -30.82 1.64
N LYS A 145 15.25 -29.88 2.42
CA LYS A 145 14.53 -28.69 2.86
C LYS A 145 14.08 -27.83 1.67
N ALA A 146 14.97 -27.59 0.70
CA ALA A 146 14.67 -26.81 -0.50
C ALA A 146 13.59 -27.46 -1.36
N ILE A 147 13.53 -28.80 -1.46
CA ILE A 147 12.44 -29.51 -2.15
C ILE A 147 11.10 -29.24 -1.46
N CYS A 148 11.04 -29.39 -0.13
CA CYS A 148 9.84 -29.12 0.66
C CYS A 148 9.41 -27.65 0.54
N PHE A 149 10.37 -26.72 0.63
CA PHE A 149 10.13 -25.29 0.50
C PHE A 149 9.61 -24.90 -0.89
N ASN A 150 10.19 -25.47 -1.95
CA ASN A 150 9.72 -25.25 -3.33
C ASN A 150 8.31 -25.78 -3.56
N LYS A 151 7.96 -26.92 -2.94
CA LYS A 151 6.59 -27.45 -2.99
C LYS A 151 5.61 -26.49 -2.33
N TYR A 152 5.96 -25.92 -1.17
CA TYR A 152 5.16 -24.88 -0.51
C TYR A 152 4.98 -23.65 -1.41
N MET A 153 6.06 -23.14 -2.02
CA MET A 153 6.01 -21.95 -2.88
C MET A 153 5.27 -22.16 -4.21
N SER A 154 5.19 -23.40 -4.68
CA SER A 154 4.53 -23.74 -5.94
C SER A 154 3.01 -23.72 -5.80
N ASP A 155 2.49 -23.91 -4.59
CA ASP A 155 1.05 -23.86 -4.32
C ASP A 155 0.56 -22.40 -4.18
N PRO A 156 -0.35 -21.94 -5.06
CA PRO A 156 -0.90 -20.60 -4.98
C PRO A 156 -1.63 -20.32 -3.66
N PHE A 157 -2.29 -21.33 -3.08
CA PHE A 157 -3.05 -21.18 -1.84
C PHE A 157 -2.12 -20.81 -0.67
N TYR A 158 -1.05 -21.58 -0.46
CA TYR A 158 -0.11 -21.33 0.63
C TYR A 158 0.61 -19.99 0.49
N MET A 159 0.98 -19.59 -0.72
CA MET A 159 1.62 -18.30 -0.95
C MET A 159 0.67 -17.12 -0.71
N GLN A 160 -0.61 -17.26 -1.08
CA GLN A 160 -1.60 -16.24 -0.77
C GLN A 160 -1.84 -16.12 0.74
N VAL A 161 -1.91 -17.24 1.46
CA VAL A 161 -2.04 -17.23 2.93
C VAL A 161 -0.80 -16.58 3.56
N PHE A 162 0.40 -16.92 3.10
CA PHE A 162 1.65 -16.33 3.61
C PHE A 162 1.66 -14.81 3.51
N VAL A 163 1.32 -14.27 2.33
CA VAL A 163 1.29 -12.81 2.09
C VAL A 163 0.17 -12.12 2.88
N GLN A 164 -0.99 -12.77 3.03
CA GLN A 164 -2.10 -12.17 3.78
C GLN A 164 -1.89 -12.20 5.29
N SER A 165 -1.25 -13.24 5.81
CA SER A 165 -1.05 -13.43 7.24
C SER A 165 0.19 -12.72 7.79
N ASN A 166 1.14 -12.32 6.94
CA ASN A 166 2.42 -11.78 7.38
C ASN A 166 2.76 -10.49 6.62
N GLN A 167 3.23 -9.47 7.34
CA GLN A 167 3.72 -8.23 6.72
C GLN A 167 5.11 -8.44 6.08
N PRO A 168 5.48 -7.66 5.05
CA PRO A 168 6.78 -7.78 4.38
C PRO A 168 7.99 -7.77 5.32
N GLU A 169 7.92 -7.02 6.40
CA GLU A 169 8.98 -6.92 7.42
C GLU A 169 9.15 -8.21 8.25
N GLN A 170 8.10 -9.03 8.31
CA GLN A 170 8.07 -10.29 9.05
C GLN A 170 8.42 -11.51 8.18
N TRP A 171 8.44 -11.34 6.85
CA TRP A 171 8.64 -12.45 5.93
C TRP A 171 9.95 -13.18 6.19
N GLN A 172 11.05 -12.47 6.41
CA GLN A 172 12.35 -13.09 6.68
C GLN A 172 12.31 -14.05 7.89
N THR A 173 11.79 -13.58 9.03
CA THR A 173 11.66 -14.40 10.24
C THR A 173 10.74 -15.59 10.04
N MET A 174 9.64 -15.42 9.30
CA MET A 174 8.73 -16.52 9.01
C MET A 174 9.32 -17.54 8.04
N ILE A 175 10.10 -17.09 7.05
CA ILE A 175 10.83 -17.95 6.13
C ILE A 175 11.83 -18.82 6.89
N GLU A 176 12.59 -18.21 7.81
CA GLU A 176 13.49 -18.93 8.72
C GLU A 176 12.75 -19.95 9.57
N SER A 177 11.65 -19.55 10.20
CA SER A 177 10.81 -20.44 11.02
C SER A 177 10.28 -21.63 10.22
N ILE A 178 9.76 -21.41 9.01
CA ILE A 178 9.28 -22.48 8.13
C ILE A 178 10.43 -23.40 7.72
N TYR A 179 11.60 -22.84 7.42
CA TYR A 179 12.76 -23.61 6.97
C TYR A 179 13.31 -24.52 8.08
N GLU A 180 13.39 -24.01 9.31
CA GLU A 180 13.80 -24.80 10.48
C GLU A 180 12.73 -25.81 10.92
N ALA A 181 11.45 -25.51 10.72
CA ALA A 181 10.35 -26.43 10.99
C ALA A 181 10.33 -27.64 10.05
N ILE A 182 10.96 -27.53 8.86
CA ILE A 182 11.20 -28.69 8.00
C ILE A 182 12.31 -29.53 8.65
N GLY A 183 11.88 -30.43 9.53
CA GLY A 183 12.76 -31.47 10.07
C GLY A 183 13.32 -32.33 8.95
N ARG A 184 14.48 -32.96 9.21
CA ARG A 184 14.99 -34.00 8.31
C ARG A 184 13.87 -35.02 8.07
N PRO A 185 13.63 -35.43 6.81
CA PRO A 185 12.86 -36.63 6.58
C PRO A 185 13.45 -37.72 7.47
N GLU A 186 12.64 -38.30 8.35
CA GLU A 186 13.06 -39.45 9.13
C GLU A 186 13.67 -40.43 8.13
N GLN A 187 14.93 -40.84 8.34
CA GLN A 187 15.57 -41.83 7.47
C GLN A 187 14.73 -43.10 7.57
N SER A 188 13.78 -43.24 6.66
CA SER A 188 12.90 -44.39 6.66
C SER A 188 13.72 -45.54 6.12
N PHE A 189 14.24 -46.36 7.04
CA PHE A 189 14.88 -47.64 6.72
C PHE A 189 13.89 -48.65 6.09
N ALA A 190 12.63 -48.26 5.88
CA ALA A 190 11.58 -49.05 5.24
C ALA A 190 11.93 -49.54 3.83
N GLY A 191 12.92 -48.92 3.16
CA GLY A 191 13.42 -49.35 1.85
C GLY A 191 14.76 -50.10 1.86
N ILE A 192 15.45 -50.17 3.00
CA ILE A 192 16.68 -50.95 3.10
C ILE A 192 16.26 -52.39 3.35
N LYS A 193 16.21 -53.21 2.29
CA LYS A 193 16.27 -54.66 2.48
C LYS A 193 17.50 -54.91 3.37
N PRO A 194 17.35 -55.48 4.58
CA PRO A 194 18.52 -55.91 5.32
C PRO A 194 19.25 -56.88 4.40
N ILE A 195 20.45 -56.52 3.97
CA ILE A 195 21.41 -57.54 3.57
C ILE A 195 21.44 -58.47 4.77
N ALA A 196 21.03 -59.72 4.55
CA ALA A 196 20.99 -60.74 5.57
C ALA A 196 22.43 -61.08 6.00
N THR A 197 23.10 -60.19 6.71
CA THR A 197 24.25 -60.53 7.53
C THR A 197 23.70 -61.13 8.80
N HIS A 198 23.62 -62.46 8.77
CA HIS A 198 23.71 -63.38 9.89
C HIS A 198 23.12 -62.90 11.23
N SER A 199 22.05 -63.56 11.66
CA SER A 199 21.59 -63.55 13.06
C SER A 199 22.80 -63.54 14.01
N PRO A 200 22.89 -62.61 14.98
CA PRO A 200 23.97 -62.63 15.95
C PRO A 200 23.90 -63.96 16.69
N GLN A 201 24.90 -64.82 16.45
CA GLN A 201 25.06 -66.04 17.22
C GLN A 201 25.18 -65.63 18.70
N PRO A 202 24.50 -66.34 19.63
CA PRO A 202 24.63 -66.03 21.05
C PRO A 202 26.11 -66.01 21.43
N ILE A 203 26.54 -64.91 22.04
CA ILE A 203 27.93 -64.71 22.51
C ILE A 203 28.16 -65.77 23.59
N ARG A 204 28.74 -66.91 23.18
CA ARG A 204 29.25 -67.89 24.12
C ARG A 204 30.53 -67.31 24.66
N ALA A 205 30.50 -66.81 25.90
CA ALA A 205 31.70 -66.40 26.61
C ALA A 205 32.67 -67.58 26.63
N ARG A 206 33.67 -67.55 25.73
CA ARG A 206 34.79 -68.48 25.79
C ARG A 206 35.69 -67.96 26.88
N THR A 207 35.67 -68.64 28.01
CA THR A 207 36.70 -68.48 29.03
C THR A 207 38.03 -68.78 28.34
N SER A 208 38.85 -67.75 28.11
CA SER A 208 40.22 -67.92 27.69
C SER A 208 40.96 -68.66 28.79
N THR A 209 41.04 -69.99 28.65
CA THR A 209 42.02 -70.78 29.41
C THR A 209 43.34 -70.67 28.67
N LEU A 210 44.17 -69.79 29.21
CA LEU A 210 45.58 -69.65 28.90
C LEU A 210 46.26 -71.03 29.10
N GLY A 211 46.68 -71.70 28.02
CA GLY A 211 47.57 -72.88 28.10
C GLY A 211 47.22 -74.11 27.24
N ALA A 212 47.63 -74.08 25.97
CA ALA A 212 48.09 -75.21 25.10
C ALA A 212 47.10 -76.29 24.59
N PRO A 213 47.39 -77.04 23.48
CA PRO A 213 48.41 -76.84 22.42
C PRO A 213 47.86 -76.93 20.96
N LEU A 214 48.58 -76.31 20.01
CA LEU A 214 48.57 -76.66 18.58
C LEU A 214 49.45 -77.91 18.36
N ALA A 215 48.89 -78.98 17.79
CA ALA A 215 49.66 -80.07 17.20
C ALA A 215 48.72 -80.95 16.34
N SER A 216 49.10 -81.53 15.22
CA SER A 216 50.30 -81.44 14.40
C SER A 216 49.99 -82.30 13.17
N ALA A 217 50.25 -81.82 11.96
CA ALA A 217 50.46 -82.73 10.83
C ALA A 217 51.59 -83.69 11.19
N GLY A 218 51.37 -84.99 11.03
CA GLY A 218 52.20 -86.08 11.59
C GLY A 218 53.57 -86.27 10.92
N ASN A 219 53.91 -85.49 9.90
CA ASN A 219 55.23 -85.55 9.28
C ASN A 219 55.78 -84.13 8.99
N PRO A 220 57.05 -83.85 9.34
CA PRO A 220 57.67 -82.55 9.08
C PRO A 220 57.86 -82.27 7.58
N MET A 221 57.96 -83.31 6.74
CA MET A 221 58.01 -83.17 5.28
C MET A 221 56.71 -82.60 4.70
N ASP A 222 55.56 -82.94 5.27
CA ASP A 222 54.25 -82.46 4.79
C ASP A 222 54.08 -80.95 5.03
N ARG A 223 54.69 -80.41 6.09
CA ARG A 223 54.68 -78.96 6.35
C ARG A 223 55.49 -78.19 5.31
N ILE A 224 56.62 -78.75 4.87
CA ILE A 224 57.47 -78.12 3.85
C ILE A 224 56.77 -78.20 2.48
N ALA A 225 56.20 -79.36 2.13
CA ALA A 225 55.46 -79.54 0.88
C ALA A 225 54.23 -78.62 0.79
N GLN A 226 53.48 -78.45 1.88
CA GLN A 226 52.33 -77.56 1.93
C GLN A 226 52.74 -76.08 1.84
N HIS A 227 53.92 -75.72 2.37
CA HIS A 227 54.47 -74.38 2.24
C HIS A 227 54.99 -74.07 0.83
N LEU A 228 55.67 -75.03 0.18
CA LEU A 228 56.15 -74.89 -1.20
C LEU A 228 55.01 -74.82 -2.22
N GLY A 229 54.00 -75.67 -2.07
CA GLY A 229 52.79 -75.64 -2.91
C GLY A 229 52.03 -74.31 -2.84
N ASN A 230 52.07 -73.62 -1.69
CA ASN A 230 51.49 -72.28 -1.54
C ASN A 230 52.36 -71.17 -2.16
N MET A 231 53.62 -71.45 -2.47
CA MET A 231 54.54 -70.51 -3.14
C MET A 231 54.67 -70.77 -4.65
N GLY A 232 54.02 -71.80 -5.20
CA GLY A 232 53.99 -72.07 -6.63
C GLY A 232 55.31 -72.60 -7.22
N ILE A 233 56.12 -73.27 -6.39
CA ILE A 233 57.39 -73.93 -6.75
C ILE A 233 57.33 -75.41 -6.41
#